data_AF-A0A534S9H4-F1
#
_entry.id   AF-A0A534S9H4-F1
#
_cell.length_a   1.000
_cell.length_b   1.000
_cell.length_c   1.000
_cell.angle_alpha   90.00
_cell.angle_beta   90.00
_cell.angle_gamma   90.00
#
_symmetry.space_group_name_H-M   'P 1'
#
loop_
_entity.id
_entity.type
_entity.pdbx_description
1 polymer ?
#
loop_
_entity_poly.entity_id
_entity_poly.type
_entity_poly.pdbx_seq_one_letter_code
_entity_poly.pdbx_strand_id
1 'polypeptide(L)'
;MSTTNTLLGDYSLLDALTKRRSRRFGLGMKMPAGPLAYQSRHAPFPLSEEEEAYLTFAASGITGFALLDLPFAEGQGGAIVARSLGRTIASGDAIQAVSLMVIKDDATYLIKRPQDFTPQEIAGLIDQADSREFTQLYQRMRIKIKDGRAAPPVAPMFNVNVNRWSLYAPGTT
;
A
#
# COMPACT_ATOMS: atom_id res chain seq x y z
N MET A 1 -10.66 6.92 25.65
CA MET A 1 -11.56 6.23 24.71
C MET A 1 -11.03 4.83 24.53
N SER A 2 -11.79 3.84 24.97
CA SER A 2 -11.42 2.42 24.86
C SER A 2 -11.40 2.02 23.38
N THR A 3 -10.22 1.95 22.78
CA THR A 3 -10.04 1.25 21.50
C THR A 3 -10.12 -0.23 21.80
N THR A 4 -11.29 -0.83 21.61
CA THR A 4 -11.37 -2.28 21.39
C THR A 4 -10.38 -2.59 20.28
N ASN A 5 -9.33 -3.32 20.63
CA ASN A 5 -8.24 -3.69 19.73
C ASN A 5 -8.77 -4.80 18.81
N THR A 6 -9.64 -4.43 17.88
CA THR A 6 -10.14 -5.35 16.85
C THR A 6 -8.96 -5.74 15.99
N LEU A 7 -8.59 -7.02 16.00
CA LEU A 7 -7.56 -7.54 15.12
C LEU A 7 -8.00 -7.29 13.67
N LEU A 8 -7.04 -7.01 12.78
CA LEU A 8 -7.35 -6.70 11.38
C LEU A 8 -8.23 -7.77 10.71
N GLY A 9 -8.00 -9.05 11.04
CA GLY A 9 -8.78 -10.18 10.51
C GLY A 9 -10.25 -10.21 10.96
N ASP A 10 -10.58 -9.52 12.04
CA ASP A 10 -11.95 -9.47 12.60
C ASP A 10 -12.73 -8.23 12.12
N TYR A 11 -12.05 -7.31 11.42
CA TYR A 11 -12.67 -6.10 10.91
C TYR A 11 -13.35 -6.37 9.57
N SER A 12 -14.68 -6.47 9.58
CA SER A 12 -15.44 -6.87 8.38
C SER A 12 -15.28 -5.90 7.20
N LEU A 13 -15.40 -6.42 5.98
CA LEU A 13 -15.39 -5.61 4.76
C LEU A 13 -16.49 -4.53 4.76
N LEU A 14 -17.69 -4.86 5.26
CA LEU A 14 -18.79 -3.88 5.34
C LEU A 14 -18.47 -2.76 6.33
N ASP A 15 -17.83 -3.07 7.45
CA ASP A 15 -17.33 -2.05 8.37
C ASP A 15 -16.25 -1.19 7.72
N ALA A 16 -15.30 -1.80 6.99
CA ALA A 16 -14.28 -1.07 6.25
C ALA A 16 -14.88 -0.09 5.25
N LEU A 17 -15.88 -0.49 4.49
CA LEU A 17 -16.54 0.35 3.50
C LEU A 17 -17.38 1.46 4.15
N THR A 18 -18.22 1.13 5.12
CA THR A 18 -19.18 2.08 5.73
C THR A 18 -18.49 3.11 6.63
N LYS A 19 -17.44 2.73 7.34
CA LYS A 19 -16.68 3.61 8.26
C LYS A 19 -15.52 4.34 7.59
N ARG A 20 -15.22 4.06 6.31
CA ARG A 20 -14.12 4.72 5.57
C ARG A 20 -14.29 6.23 5.55
N ARG A 21 -13.30 6.97 6.04
CA ARG A 21 -13.22 8.43 5.98
C ARG A 21 -11.80 8.87 5.67
N SER A 22 -11.64 9.99 4.97
CA SER A 22 -10.33 10.62 4.84
C SER A 22 -9.99 11.33 6.16
N ARG A 23 -8.92 10.90 6.82
CA ARG A 23 -8.36 11.56 8.00
C ARG A 23 -7.03 12.20 7.63
N ARG A 24 -6.87 13.48 7.94
CA ARG A 24 -5.65 14.26 7.57
C ARG A 24 -4.79 14.65 8.76
N PHE A 25 -5.34 14.63 9.98
CA PHE A 25 -4.64 15.02 11.20
C PHE A 25 -4.27 13.77 12.00
N GLY A 26 -2.98 13.45 12.05
CA GLY A 26 -2.41 12.34 12.81
C GLY A 26 -1.90 12.76 14.19
N LEU A 27 -1.48 11.78 14.98
CA LEU A 27 -0.77 12.03 16.25
C LEU A 27 0.57 12.76 15.96
N GLY A 28 1.00 13.63 16.87
CA GLY A 28 2.19 14.47 16.65
C GLY A 28 2.03 15.66 15.69
N MET A 29 0.95 15.73 14.90
CA MET A 29 0.77 16.82 13.92
C MET A 29 0.40 18.17 14.56
N LYS A 30 0.65 19.24 13.79
CA LYS A 30 0.25 20.61 14.09
C LYS A 30 -0.47 21.21 12.88
N MET A 31 -1.69 21.71 13.09
CA MET A 31 -2.36 22.57 12.12
C MET A 31 -2.03 24.03 12.48
N PRO A 32 -1.32 24.77 11.63
CA PRO A 32 -0.62 25.99 12.05
C PRO A 32 -1.55 27.19 12.31
N ALA A 33 -2.69 27.27 11.61
CA ALA A 33 -3.57 28.44 11.65
C ALA A 33 -5.01 28.10 11.24
N GLY A 34 -5.90 29.08 11.41
CA GLY A 34 -7.31 28.99 11.06
C GLY A 34 -8.21 28.51 12.21
N PRO A 35 -9.52 28.42 11.98
CA PRO A 35 -10.49 28.04 13.02
C PRO A 35 -10.32 26.61 13.54
N LEU A 36 -9.59 25.77 12.81
CA LEU A 36 -9.25 24.40 13.18
C LEU A 36 -7.79 24.25 13.66
N ALA A 37 -7.09 25.36 13.92
CA ALA A 37 -5.72 25.32 14.42
C ALA A 37 -5.64 24.48 15.70
N TYR A 38 -4.76 23.49 15.69
CA TYR A 38 -4.63 22.55 16.80
C TYR A 38 -3.24 21.93 16.80
N GLN A 39 -2.70 21.72 17.99
CA GLN A 39 -1.45 21.00 18.24
C GLN A 39 -1.77 19.70 18.94
N SER A 40 -1.36 18.58 18.35
CA SER A 40 -1.48 17.28 19.01
C SER A 40 -0.68 17.27 20.31
N ARG A 41 -1.27 16.70 21.37
CA ARG A 41 -0.62 16.48 22.68
C ARG A 41 0.15 15.16 22.75
N HIS A 42 0.09 14.36 21.68
CA HIS A 42 0.74 13.06 21.59
C HIS A 42 1.97 13.14 20.70
N ALA A 43 2.94 12.25 20.94
CA ALA A 43 4.04 12.05 20.04
C ALA A 43 3.55 11.49 18.68
N PRO A 44 4.30 11.72 17.59
CA PRO A 44 4.13 10.97 16.35
C PRO A 44 4.10 9.46 16.61
N PHE A 45 3.23 8.75 15.89
CA PHE A 45 3.05 7.31 16.04
C PHE A 45 3.12 6.67 14.64
N PRO A 46 4.31 6.23 14.20
CA PRO A 46 4.48 5.57 12.91
C PRO A 46 3.81 4.21 12.90
N LEU A 47 3.52 3.70 11.70
CA LEU A 47 3.11 2.31 11.53
C LEU A 47 4.25 1.37 11.96
N SER A 48 3.85 0.24 12.53
CA SER A 48 4.72 -0.93 12.67
C SER A 48 4.99 -1.55 11.30
N GLU A 49 6.05 -2.35 11.19
CA GLU A 49 6.36 -3.07 9.95
C GLU A 49 5.23 -4.03 9.52
N GLU A 50 4.53 -4.62 10.50
CA GLU A 50 3.38 -5.47 10.25
C GLU A 50 2.21 -4.69 9.63
N GLU A 51 1.90 -3.50 10.16
CA GLU A 51 0.87 -2.63 9.59
C GLU A 51 1.25 -2.13 8.19
N GLU A 52 2.53 -1.81 7.94
CA GLU A 52 3.05 -1.49 6.61
C GLU A 52 2.87 -2.65 5.64
N ALA A 53 3.12 -3.88 6.09
CA ALA A 53 2.94 -5.09 5.31
C ALA A 53 1.47 -5.31 4.94
N TYR A 54 0.55 -5.14 5.89
CA TYR A 54 -0.89 -5.26 5.64
C TYR A 54 -1.38 -4.22 4.62
N LEU A 55 -0.98 -2.96 4.77
CA LEU A 55 -1.35 -1.91 3.82
C LEU A 55 -0.75 -2.17 2.42
N THR A 56 0.51 -2.61 2.37
CA THR A 56 1.18 -2.94 1.10
C THR A 56 0.50 -4.11 0.41
N PHE A 57 0.15 -5.16 1.15
CA PHE A 57 -0.57 -6.30 0.61
C PHE A 57 -1.96 -5.88 0.09
N ALA A 58 -2.73 -5.13 0.88
CA ALA A 58 -4.03 -4.61 0.45
C ALA A 58 -3.95 -3.74 -0.81
N ALA A 59 -2.87 -2.95 -0.97
CA ALA A 59 -2.70 -2.05 -2.11
C ALA A 59 -2.08 -2.72 -3.36
N SER A 60 -1.36 -3.83 -3.20
CA SER A 60 -0.49 -4.32 -4.30
C SER A 60 -0.09 -5.79 -4.25
N GLY A 61 -0.54 -6.56 -3.25
CA GLY A 61 -0.16 -7.94 -2.97
C GLY A 61 -0.54 -8.94 -4.06
N ILE A 62 0.17 -10.06 -4.10
CA ILE A 62 -0.10 -11.21 -4.99
C ILE A 62 -1.18 -12.11 -4.37
N THR A 63 -2.08 -12.66 -5.19
CA THR A 63 -3.20 -13.49 -4.74
C THR A 63 -3.29 -14.85 -5.43
N GLY A 64 -2.23 -15.28 -6.12
CA GLY A 64 -2.23 -16.52 -6.90
C GLY A 64 -2.27 -16.30 -8.41
N PHE A 65 -2.71 -17.33 -9.14
CA PHE A 65 -2.95 -17.23 -10.58
C PHE A 65 -4.37 -16.71 -10.84
N ALA A 66 -4.50 -15.83 -11.83
CA ALA A 66 -5.80 -15.47 -12.38
C ALA A 66 -6.43 -16.70 -13.03
N LEU A 67 -7.75 -16.86 -12.90
CA LEU A 67 -8.47 -18.01 -13.46
C LEU A 67 -8.44 -18.02 -14.99
N LEU A 68 -8.41 -16.83 -15.61
CA LEU A 68 -8.30 -16.65 -17.06
C LEU A 68 -9.33 -17.46 -17.86
N ASP A 69 -10.59 -17.44 -17.42
CA ASP A 69 -11.72 -18.11 -18.09
C ASP A 69 -12.06 -17.44 -19.44
N LEU A 70 -11.14 -17.55 -20.40
CA LEU A 70 -11.13 -16.87 -21.70
C LEU A 70 -10.86 -17.87 -22.83
N PRO A 71 -11.39 -17.62 -24.04
CA PRO A 71 -11.12 -18.46 -25.18
C PRO A 71 -9.74 -18.13 -25.78
N PHE A 72 -8.73 -18.96 -25.47
CA PHE A 72 -7.35 -18.83 -26.00
C PHE A 72 -7.15 -19.40 -27.41
N ALA A 73 -8.23 -19.75 -28.12
CA ALA A 73 -8.16 -20.13 -29.51
C ALA A 73 -7.87 -18.92 -30.42
N GLU A 74 -7.26 -19.17 -31.57
CA GLU A 74 -6.93 -18.15 -32.55
C GLU A 74 -8.17 -17.33 -32.94
N GLY A 75 -8.03 -16.00 -32.94
CA GLY A 75 -9.12 -15.07 -33.27
C GLY A 75 -10.21 -14.91 -32.20
N GLN A 76 -10.13 -15.61 -31.06
CA GLN A 76 -11.17 -15.55 -30.02
C GLN A 76 -10.87 -14.54 -28.90
N GLY A 77 -9.71 -13.87 -28.94
CA GLY A 77 -9.43 -12.72 -28.09
C GLY A 77 -8.85 -13.01 -26.70
N GLY A 78 -8.74 -14.28 -26.25
CA GLY A 78 -8.11 -14.62 -24.97
C GLY A 78 -6.64 -14.16 -24.86
N ALA A 79 -5.96 -14.05 -25.99
CA ALA A 79 -4.58 -13.55 -26.09
C ALA A 79 -4.40 -12.07 -25.68
N ILE A 80 -5.50 -11.34 -25.38
CA ILE A 80 -5.41 -9.97 -24.86
C ILE A 80 -4.72 -9.90 -23.49
N VAL A 81 -4.79 -10.98 -22.70
CA VAL A 81 -4.25 -10.99 -21.34
C VAL A 81 -2.73 -11.07 -21.36
N ALA A 82 -2.08 -10.08 -20.75
CA ALA A 82 -0.63 -9.95 -20.71
C ALA A 82 0.03 -10.92 -19.71
N ARG A 83 -0.67 -11.30 -18.63
CA ARG A 83 -0.11 -12.09 -17.52
C ARG A 83 -1.15 -12.97 -16.83
N SER A 84 -0.69 -14.03 -16.18
CA SER A 84 -1.54 -14.98 -15.44
C SER A 84 -1.53 -14.80 -13.93
N LEU A 85 -0.88 -13.77 -13.39
CA LEU A 85 -0.84 -13.54 -11.94
C LEU A 85 -1.99 -12.63 -11.47
N GLY A 86 -2.55 -12.95 -10.30
CA GLY A 86 -3.55 -12.16 -9.61
C GLY A 86 -2.93 -11.22 -8.58
N ARG A 87 -3.58 -10.06 -8.37
CA ARG A 87 -3.21 -9.09 -7.33
C ARG A 87 -4.45 -8.62 -6.59
N THR A 88 -4.26 -8.08 -5.39
CA THR A 88 -5.33 -7.47 -4.58
C THR A 88 -5.99 -6.26 -5.24
N ILE A 89 -5.32 -5.63 -6.21
CA ILE A 89 -5.84 -4.56 -7.05
C ILE A 89 -6.11 -5.02 -8.49
N ALA A 90 -7.17 -4.50 -9.08
CA ALA A 90 -7.50 -4.75 -10.47
C ALA A 90 -6.47 -4.12 -11.43
N SER A 91 -6.27 -4.76 -12.58
CA SER A 91 -5.48 -4.24 -13.69
C SER A 91 -6.10 -4.71 -15.00
N GLY A 92 -6.32 -3.78 -15.93
CA GLY A 92 -6.74 -4.12 -17.29
C GLY A 92 -5.78 -5.14 -17.91
N ASP A 93 -6.34 -6.19 -18.50
CA ASP A 93 -5.65 -7.27 -19.20
C ASP A 93 -4.46 -7.89 -18.44
N ALA A 94 -4.50 -7.85 -17.10
CA ALA A 94 -3.40 -8.25 -16.23
C ALA A 94 -2.03 -7.61 -16.57
N ILE A 95 -2.03 -6.39 -17.13
CA ILE A 95 -0.79 -5.65 -17.45
C ILE A 95 0.05 -5.40 -16.18
N GLN A 96 -0.61 -5.20 -15.04
CA GLN A 96 0.01 -4.96 -13.73
C GLN A 96 0.99 -3.79 -13.77
N ALA A 97 0.61 -2.68 -14.43
CA ALA A 97 1.49 -1.53 -14.64
C ALA A 97 1.86 -0.79 -13.35
N VAL A 98 1.00 -0.85 -12.32
CA VAL A 98 1.18 -0.09 -11.07
C VAL A 98 2.16 -0.77 -10.13
N SER A 99 3.18 -0.02 -9.71
CA SER A 99 4.04 -0.33 -8.56
C SER A 99 3.77 0.70 -7.45
N LEU A 100 3.99 0.29 -6.20
CA LEU A 100 3.78 1.12 -5.01
C LEU A 100 5.13 1.64 -4.49
N MET A 101 5.16 2.87 -3.99
CA MET A 101 6.26 3.35 -3.14
C MET A 101 5.74 3.51 -1.71
N VAL A 102 6.52 3.06 -0.74
CA VAL A 102 6.25 3.27 0.70
C VAL A 102 7.26 4.30 1.21
N ILE A 103 6.78 5.43 1.72
CA ILE A 103 7.61 6.60 2.07
C ILE A 103 7.42 6.94 3.55
N LYS A 104 8.34 6.44 4.38
CA LYS A 104 8.33 6.64 5.84
C LYS A 104 9.54 7.47 6.29
N ASP A 105 9.61 7.76 7.58
CA ASP A 105 10.62 8.66 8.14
C ASP A 105 12.06 8.15 7.92
N ASP A 106 12.29 6.85 8.07
CA ASP A 106 13.61 6.22 8.06
C ASP A 106 14.01 5.60 6.70
N ALA A 107 13.08 5.46 5.76
CA ALA A 107 13.34 4.82 4.48
C ALA A 107 12.28 5.15 3.41
N THR A 108 12.70 5.02 2.15
CA THR A 108 11.79 4.91 1.02
C THR A 108 12.00 3.59 0.31
N TYR A 109 10.91 2.86 0.09
CA TYR A 109 10.91 1.58 -0.59
C TYR A 109 10.12 1.64 -1.90
N LEU A 110 10.61 0.94 -2.92
CA LEU A 110 9.83 0.54 -4.08
C LEU A 110 9.32 -0.88 -3.88
N ILE A 111 8.04 -1.12 -4.10
CA ILE A 111 7.45 -2.46 -4.01
C ILE A 111 7.50 -3.11 -5.39
N LYS A 112 8.28 -4.19 -5.49
CA LYS A 112 8.33 -5.06 -6.66
C LYS A 112 6.93 -5.52 -7.01
N ARG A 113 6.68 -5.66 -8.29
CA ARG A 113 5.46 -6.30 -8.80
C ARG A 113 5.74 -7.80 -8.95
N PRO A 114 4.71 -8.65 -8.95
CA PRO A 114 4.90 -10.10 -9.09
C PRO A 114 5.76 -10.50 -10.29
N GLN A 115 5.65 -9.78 -11.42
CA GLN A 115 6.46 -10.02 -12.62
C GLN A 115 7.95 -9.69 -12.50
N ASP A 116 8.36 -9.00 -11.44
CA ASP A 116 9.77 -8.68 -11.18
C ASP A 116 10.48 -9.84 -10.43
N PHE A 117 9.82 -11.01 -10.31
CA PHE A 117 10.34 -12.26 -9.78
C PHE A 117 10.40 -13.34 -10.86
N THR A 118 11.25 -14.34 -10.64
CA THR A 118 11.33 -15.51 -11.53
C THR A 118 10.10 -16.40 -11.35
N PRO A 119 9.69 -17.18 -12.36
CA PRO A 119 8.58 -18.13 -12.24
C PRO A 119 8.72 -19.11 -11.07
N GLN A 120 9.95 -19.49 -10.72
CA GLN A 120 10.24 -20.42 -9.61
C GLN A 120 9.96 -19.79 -8.24
N GLU A 121 10.09 -18.47 -8.11
CA GLU A 121 9.83 -17.77 -6.85
C GLU A 121 8.35 -17.55 -6.58
N ILE A 122 7.52 -17.51 -7.64
CA ILE A 122 6.10 -17.14 -7.55
C ILE A 122 5.33 -18.06 -6.60
N ALA A 123 5.52 -19.37 -6.68
CA ALA A 123 4.82 -20.32 -5.82
C ALA A 123 5.06 -20.00 -4.33
N GLY A 124 6.32 -19.75 -3.95
CA GLY A 124 6.64 -19.37 -2.58
C GLY A 124 6.09 -18.00 -2.15
N LEU A 125 5.84 -17.07 -3.08
CA LEU A 125 5.15 -15.81 -2.75
C LEU A 125 3.65 -16.03 -2.49
N ILE A 126 3.03 -16.94 -3.25
CA ILE A 126 1.62 -17.32 -3.07
C ILE A 126 1.45 -18.05 -1.74
N ASP A 127 2.32 -19.03 -1.44
CA ASP A 127 2.28 -19.78 -0.18
C ASP A 127 2.38 -18.87 1.04
N GLN A 128 3.23 -17.84 0.98
CA GLN A 128 3.35 -16.83 2.03
C GLN A 128 2.09 -15.96 2.16
N ALA A 129 1.46 -15.59 1.05
CA ALA A 129 0.20 -14.85 1.08
C ALA A 129 -0.93 -15.70 1.69
N ASP A 130 -1.04 -16.96 1.30
CA ASP A 130 -2.05 -17.91 1.79
C ASP A 130 -1.85 -18.22 3.28
N SER A 131 -0.60 -18.35 3.71
CA SER A 131 -0.22 -18.55 5.11
C SER A 131 -0.25 -17.27 5.95
N ARG A 132 -0.61 -16.12 5.34
CA ARG A 132 -0.69 -14.80 5.98
C ARG A 132 0.65 -14.31 6.56
N GLU A 133 1.77 -14.72 5.99
CA GLU A 133 3.12 -14.28 6.37
C GLU A 133 3.46 -12.91 5.78
N PHE A 134 2.56 -11.94 5.97
CA PHE A 134 2.59 -10.66 5.26
C PHE A 134 3.86 -9.86 5.51
N THR A 135 4.40 -9.88 6.73
CA THR A 135 5.67 -9.18 7.05
C THR A 135 6.85 -9.74 6.26
N GLN A 136 6.97 -11.06 6.17
CA GLN A 136 8.04 -11.71 5.42
C GLN A 136 7.86 -11.48 3.91
N LEU A 137 6.62 -11.58 3.42
CA LEU A 137 6.27 -11.26 2.05
C LEU A 137 6.63 -9.80 1.72
N TYR A 138 6.28 -8.85 2.60
CA TYR A 138 6.61 -7.43 2.45
C TYR A 138 8.13 -7.19 2.39
N GLN A 139 8.90 -7.85 3.25
CA GLN A 139 10.36 -7.79 3.23
C GLN A 139 10.95 -8.29 1.90
N ARG A 140 10.42 -9.37 1.32
CA ARG A 140 10.84 -9.90 0.00
C ARG A 140 10.41 -8.99 -1.16
N MET A 141 9.25 -8.36 -1.05
CA MET A 141 8.65 -7.55 -2.11
C MET A 141 9.26 -6.15 -2.19
N ARG A 142 9.89 -5.63 -1.13
CA ARG A 142 10.37 -4.24 -1.09
C ARG A 142 11.85 -4.13 -1.44
N ILE A 143 12.20 -3.07 -2.18
CA ILE A 143 13.58 -2.65 -2.45
C ILE A 143 13.77 -1.28 -1.79
N LYS A 144 14.78 -1.14 -0.92
CA LYS A 144 15.13 0.18 -0.36
C LYS A 144 15.78 1.02 -1.45
N ILE A 145 15.17 2.15 -1.79
CA ILE A 145 15.68 3.06 -2.83
C ILE A 145 16.27 4.34 -2.24
N LYS A 146 16.02 4.64 -0.95
CA LYS A 146 16.58 5.80 -0.26
C LYS A 146 16.59 5.59 1.26
N ASP A 147 17.65 6.06 1.93
CA ASP A 147 17.66 6.29 3.38
C ASP A 147 16.81 7.51 3.74
N GLY A 148 15.88 7.34 4.67
CA GLY A 148 14.91 8.35 5.05
C GLY A 148 13.83 8.63 4.00
N ARG A 149 12.93 9.52 4.39
CA ARG A 149 11.79 9.99 3.58
C ARG A 149 12.23 10.59 2.23
N ALA A 150 11.62 10.14 1.13
CA ALA A 150 11.65 10.87 -0.13
C ALA A 150 10.75 12.11 -0.03
N ALA A 151 11.32 13.29 -0.27
CA ALA A 151 10.65 14.57 -0.10
C ALA A 151 10.81 15.43 -1.38
N PRO A 152 10.00 15.18 -2.42
CA PRO A 152 9.97 16.06 -3.59
C PRO A 152 9.59 17.51 -3.20
N PRO A 153 9.91 18.50 -4.05
CA PRO A 153 9.60 19.90 -3.76
C PRO A 153 8.12 20.15 -3.47
N VAL A 154 7.83 21.10 -2.58
CA VAL A 154 6.44 21.50 -2.20
C VAL A 154 5.97 22.80 -2.87
N ALA A 155 6.78 23.31 -3.80
CA ALA A 155 6.42 24.46 -4.62
C ALA A 155 5.22 24.11 -5.54
N PRO A 156 4.45 25.13 -5.99
CA PRO A 156 3.42 24.92 -7.00
C PRO A 156 3.98 24.17 -8.23
N MET A 157 3.14 23.41 -8.92
CA MET A 157 3.47 22.40 -9.95
C MET A 157 3.93 21.04 -9.41
N PHE A 158 4.49 20.96 -8.20
CA PHE A 158 4.84 19.69 -7.55
C PHE A 158 3.86 19.31 -6.45
N ASN A 159 3.23 20.30 -5.79
CA ASN A 159 2.26 20.05 -4.73
C ASN A 159 1.14 21.10 -4.68
N VAL A 160 0.02 20.69 -4.07
CA VAL A 160 -1.11 21.57 -3.73
C VAL A 160 -0.88 22.14 -2.33
N ASN A 161 -1.06 23.46 -2.17
CA ASN A 161 -0.76 24.18 -0.93
C ASN A 161 -1.42 23.57 0.33
N VAL A 162 -2.60 22.95 0.17
CA VAL A 162 -3.35 22.32 1.26
C VAL A 162 -2.61 21.17 1.95
N ASN A 163 -1.60 20.57 1.33
CA ASN A 163 -0.85 19.47 1.92
C ASN A 163 0.37 19.93 2.74
N ARG A 164 0.83 21.18 2.59
CA ARG A 164 2.10 21.66 3.15
C ARG A 164 2.23 21.49 4.67
N TRP A 165 1.11 21.53 5.38
CA TRP A 165 1.11 21.41 6.84
C TRP A 165 1.28 19.96 7.34
N SER A 166 1.04 18.95 6.50
CA SER A 166 1.04 17.53 6.92
C SER A 166 1.87 16.58 6.07
N LEU A 167 2.22 16.94 4.83
CA LEU A 167 2.78 16.06 3.80
C LEU A 167 4.00 15.24 4.25
N TYR A 168 4.84 15.79 5.13
CA TYR A 168 6.05 15.13 5.65
C TYR A 168 6.12 15.18 7.17
N ALA A 169 4.97 15.24 7.84
CA ALA A 169 4.96 15.21 9.30
C ALA A 169 5.57 13.88 9.80
N PRO A 170 6.32 13.90 10.90
CA PRO A 170 6.85 12.67 11.50
C PRO A 170 5.72 11.66 11.79
N GLY A 171 6.03 10.37 11.70
CA GLY A 171 5.10 9.27 11.92
C GLY A 171 4.14 8.99 10.77
N THR A 172 4.29 9.64 9.61
CA THR A 172 3.50 9.36 8.41
C THR A 172 4.16 8.32 7.50
N THR A 173 3.41 7.67 6.62
CA THR A 173 3.88 6.64 5.67
C THR A 173 3.26 6.84 4.29
#